data_AF-A0A426RZ60-F1
#
_entry.id   AF-A0A426RZ60-F1
#
_cell.length_a   1.000
_cell.length_b   1.000
_cell.length_c   1.000
_cell.angle_alpha   90.00
_cell.angle_beta   90.00
_cell.angle_gamma   90.00
#
_symmetry.space_group_name_H-M   'P 1'
#
loop_
_entity.id
_entity.type
_entity.pdbx_description
1 polymer ?
#
loop_
_entity_poly.entity_id
_entity_poly.type
_entity_poly.pdbx_seq_one_letter_code
_entity_poly.pdbx_strand_id
1 'polypeptide(L)' 'MASQTALNPPRDECRQCWLHAYDSRAQHKHLGPREDCPACVDHMVNGHPDHMIVR' A
#
# COMPACT_ATOMS: atom_id res chain seq x y z
N MET A 1 5.74 -8.19 10.65
CA MET A 1 6.46 -6.91 10.51
C MET A 1 6.74 -6.75 9.03
N ALA A 2 6.51 -5.56 8.48
CA ALA A 2 6.77 -5.29 7.08
C ALA A 2 8.25 -5.57 6.75
N SER A 3 8.51 -6.15 5.58
CA SER A 3 9.88 -6.40 5.13
C SER A 3 10.62 -5.08 4.88
N GLN A 4 11.95 -5.10 4.94
CA GLN A 4 12.75 -3.92 4.62
C GLN A 4 12.53 -3.44 3.18
N THR A 5 12.21 -4.36 2.26
CA THR A 5 11.78 -4.03 0.90
C THR A 5 10.46 -3.25 0.91
N ALA A 6 9.45 -3.72 1.66
CA ALA A 6 8.14 -3.07 1.69
C ALA A 6 8.16 -1.64 2.27
N LEU A 7 9.15 -1.33 3.12
CA LEU A 7 9.32 -0.01 3.72
C LEU A 7 10.22 0.95 2.92
N ASN A 8 10.89 0.46 1.87
CA ASN A 8 11.81 1.24 1.05
C ASN A 8 11.43 1.14 -0.44
N PRO A 9 10.38 1.86 -0.89
CA PRO A 9 10.05 1.94 -2.30
C PRO A 9 11.17 2.65 -3.08
N PRO A 10 11.42 2.26 -4.34
CA PRO A 10 12.31 3.02 -5.22
C PRO A 10 11.72 4.39 -5.57
N ARG A 11 12.54 5.27 -6.17
CA ARG A 11 12.07 6.57 -6.67
C ARG A 11 10.93 6.37 -7.68
N ASP A 12 10.02 7.34 -7.71
CA ASP A 12 8.82 7.38 -8.53
C ASP A 12 7.74 6.33 -8.17
N GLU A 13 7.96 5.50 -7.14
CA GLU A 13 6.94 4.58 -6.62
C GLU A 13 6.12 5.17 -5.48
N CYS A 14 4.83 4.79 -5.45
CA CYS A 14 3.94 5.11 -4.35
C CYS A 14 4.22 4.21 -3.13
N ARG A 15 4.47 4.83 -1.97
CA ARG A 15 4.71 4.14 -0.69
C ARG A 15 3.61 3.15 -0.34
N GLN A 16 2.34 3.50 -0.54
CA GLN A 16 1.21 2.63 -0.18
C GLN A 16 1.07 1.45 -1.16
N CYS A 17 1.16 1.70 -2.47
CA CYS A 17 1.13 0.64 -3.48
C CYS A 17 2.26 -0.36 -3.26
N TRP A 18 3.45 0.15 -2.99
CA TRP A 18 4.63 -0.67 -2.74
C TRP A 18 4.49 -1.51 -1.46
N LEU A 19 4.05 -0.89 -0.36
CA LEU A 19 3.78 -1.61 0.89
C LEU A 19 2.72 -2.70 0.68
N HIS A 20 1.66 -2.39 -0.07
CA HIS A 20 0.63 -3.37 -0.38
C HIS A 20 1.19 -4.54 -1.21
N ALA A 21 2.02 -4.28 -2.23
CA ALA A 21 2.61 -5.33 -3.06
C ALA A 21 3.53 -6.28 -2.26
N TYR A 22 4.32 -5.76 -1.32
CA TYR A 22 5.33 -6.54 -0.59
C TYR A 22 4.93 -6.98 0.83
N ASP A 23 3.83 -6.47 1.38
CA ASP A 23 3.33 -6.81 2.72
C ASP A 23 1.80 -6.98 2.77
N SER A 24 1.17 -7.34 1.64
CA SER A 24 -0.30 -7.49 1.50
C SER A 24 -0.92 -8.31 2.62
N ARG A 25 -0.28 -9.40 3.03
CA ARG A 25 -0.77 -10.28 4.09
C ARG A 25 -0.93 -9.54 5.43
N ALA A 26 0.00 -8.66 5.79
CA ALA A 26 -0.12 -7.88 7.01
C ALA A 26 -1.13 -6.73 6.83
N GLN A 27 -1.16 -6.10 5.65
CA GLN A 27 -2.12 -5.04 5.34
C GLN A 27 -3.57 -5.55 5.39
N HIS A 28 -3.82 -6.81 5.03
CA HIS A 28 -5.14 -7.43 5.03
C HIS A 28 -5.44 -8.29 6.27
N LYS A 29 -4.56 -8.33 7.27
CA LYS A 29 -4.73 -9.18 8.47
C LYS A 29 -6.04 -8.90 9.22
N HIS A 30 -6.52 -7.66 9.15
CA HIS A 30 -7.71 -7.19 9.85
C HIS A 30 -9.00 -7.33 9.03
N LEU A 31 -8.90 -7.73 7.76
CA LEU A 31 -10.04 -7.86 6.86
C LEU A 31 -10.65 -9.24 6.96
N GLY A 32 -11.98 -9.29 6.87
CA GLY A 32 -12.78 -10.49 6.76
C GLY A 32 -12.76 -11.07 5.33
N PRO A 33 -13.28 -12.30 5.16
CA PRO A 33 -13.40 -12.91 3.84
C PRO A 33 -14.20 -12.03 2.88
N ARG A 34 -13.59 -11.70 1.73
CA ARG A 34 -14.17 -10.87 0.65
C ARG A 34 -14.45 -9.41 1.03
N GLU A 35 -13.85 -8.90 2.10
CA GLU A 35 -13.89 -7.46 2.38
C GLU A 35 -12.88 -6.73 1.51
N ASP A 36 -13.29 -5.59 0.96
CA ASP A 36 -12.40 -4.69 0.26
C ASP A 36 -11.55 -3.89 1.24
N CYS A 37 -10.26 -3.75 0.95
CA CYS A 37 -9.35 -2.94 1.75
C CYS A 37 -9.70 -1.45 1.59
N PRO A 38 -10.16 -0.74 2.63
CA PRO A 38 -10.63 0.65 2.49
C PRO A 38 -9.52 1.58 1.97
N ALA A 39 -8.28 1.38 2.43
CA ALA A 39 -7.13 2.16 1.98
C ALA A 39 -6.83 1.95 0.49
N CYS A 40 -6.97 0.73 -0.02
CA CYS A 40 -6.75 0.42 -1.43
C CYS A 40 -7.87 1.01 -2.30
N VAL A 41 -9.13 0.86 -1.87
CA VAL A 41 -10.29 1.42 -2.58
C VAL A 41 -10.20 2.95 -2.64
N ASP A 42 -9.92 3.60 -1.52
CA ASP A 42 -9.71 5.04 -1.45
C ASP A 42 -8.60 5.48 -2.41
N HIS A 43 -7.48 4.75 -2.45
CA HIS A 43 -6.37 5.02 -3.34
C HIS A 43 -6.72 4.87 -4.83
N MET A 44 -7.50 3.85 -5.18
CA MET A 44 -7.92 3.65 -6.57
C MET A 44 -8.93 4.70 -7.03
N VAL A 45 -9.77 5.20 -6.11
CA VAL A 45 -10.80 6.21 -6.43
C VAL A 45 -10.20 7.61 -6.48
N ASN A 46 -9.34 7.96 -5.52
CA ASN A 46 -8.82 9.32 -5.35
C ASN A 46 -7.40 9.50 -5.93
N GLY A 47 -6.73 8.41 -6.30
CA GLY A 47 -5.36 8.41 -6.79
C GLY A 47 -4.30 8.54 -5.68
N HIS A 48 -3.03 8.51 -6.09
CA HIS A 48 -1.91 8.73 -5.18
C HIS A 48 -1.62 10.23 -5.00
N PRO A 49 -1.60 10.74 -3.75
CA PRO A 49 -1.14 12.10 -3.51
C PRO A 49 0.39 12.19 -3.67
N ASP A 50 0.90 13.31 -4.18
CA ASP A 50 2.33 13.51 -4.51
C ASP A 50 3.30 13.21 -3.37
N HIS A 51 2.89 13.42 -2.11
CA HIS A 51 3.74 13.16 -0.95
C HIS A 51 3.94 11.66 -0.66
N MET A 52 3.12 10.80 -1.28
CA MET A 52 3.24 9.34 -1.19
C MET A 52 4.19 8.78 -2.25
N ILE A 53 4.49 9.54 -3.30
CA ILE A 53 5.49 9.17 -4.30
C ILE A 53 6.89 9.46 -3.74
N VAL A 54 7.76 8.46 -3.77
CA VAL A 54 9.17 8.64 -3.36
C VAL A 54 9.90 9.48 -4.41
N ARG A 55 10.54 10.56 -3.97
CA ARG A 55 11.38 11.43 -4.82
C ARG A 55 12.86 11.14 -4.63
#